data_AF-A0A1F8JIF4-F1
#
_entry.id   AF-A0A1F8JIF4-F1
#
_cell.length_a   1.000
_cell.length_b   1.000
_cell.length_c   1.000
_cell.angle_alpha   90.00
_cell.angle_beta   90.00
_cell.angle_gamma   90.00
#
_symmetry.space_group_name_H-M   'P 1'
#
loop_
_entity.id
_entity.type
_entity.pdbx_description
1 polymer ?
#
loop_
_entity_poly.entity_id
_entity_poly.type
_entity_poly.pdbx_seq_one_letter_code
_entity_poly.pdbx_strand_id
1 'polypeptide(L)'
;MHTITIGVFDGVHLGHQKLFHTMQALGTGSLVAVTFENHPQEYFTKEKIPLLFTPKTKIHFLREYGIDQIEMLPFDSAIANMDYVTFLDRIQDKYPFTSLVLGENAAFGKNATGLPHAVMELGKQKGFEVHYIPKLELDRTVVSSTEVRSLAKECRFSELEKRLGRPFGLLYEKETTPLLPAGEYEVTIAESIDILHINDKRRMHFQDSYPLYSPVEFIRRLS
;
A
#
# COMPACT_ATOMS: atom_id res chain seq x y z
N MET A 1 21.89 10.36 -5.35
CA MET A 1 21.65 8.92 -5.58
C MET A 1 20.39 8.54 -4.81
N HIS A 2 19.50 7.76 -5.42
CA HIS A 2 18.20 7.41 -4.84
C HIS A 2 18.28 6.24 -3.87
N THR A 3 17.24 6.11 -3.03
CA THR A 3 16.95 4.87 -2.28
C THR A 3 15.62 4.32 -2.78
N ILE A 4 15.62 3.04 -3.15
CA ILE A 4 14.46 2.38 -3.77
C ILE A 4 13.84 1.38 -2.81
N THR A 5 12.53 1.23 -2.87
CA THR A 5 11.81 0.07 -2.35
C THR A 5 10.85 -0.50 -3.38
N ILE A 6 10.59 -1.80 -3.34
CA ILE A 6 9.71 -2.50 -4.28
C ILE A 6 8.64 -3.24 -3.48
N GLY A 7 7.36 -3.03 -3.80
CA GLY A 7 6.27 -3.69 -3.10
C GLY A 7 4.88 -3.25 -3.54
N VAL A 8 3.86 -4.00 -3.12
CA VAL A 8 2.45 -3.67 -3.44
C VAL A 8 1.96 -2.47 -2.62
N PHE A 9 2.48 -2.30 -1.40
CA PHE A 9 2.18 -1.22 -0.46
C PHE A 9 0.68 -1.02 -0.16
N ASP A 10 -0.11 -2.08 -0.24
CA ASP A 10 -1.55 -2.05 0.06
C ASP A 10 -1.79 -1.74 1.55
N GLY A 11 -2.59 -0.71 1.81
CA GLY A 11 -2.89 -0.18 3.14
C GLY A 11 -1.80 0.67 3.79
N VAL A 12 -0.55 0.67 3.28
CA VAL A 12 0.60 1.39 3.91
C VAL A 12 0.62 1.19 5.44
N HIS A 13 0.58 -0.07 5.88
CA HIS A 13 0.59 -0.44 7.30
C HIS A 13 1.94 -0.16 7.97
N LEU A 14 2.02 -0.31 9.30
CA LEU A 14 3.24 -0.03 10.08
C LEU A 14 4.48 -0.79 9.56
N GLY A 15 4.31 -2.01 9.05
CA GLY A 15 5.39 -2.74 8.37
C GLY A 15 5.98 -2.02 7.15
N HIS A 16 5.15 -1.40 6.29
CA HIS A 16 5.62 -0.59 5.16
C HIS A 16 6.26 0.70 5.65
N GLN A 17 5.66 1.34 6.65
CA GLN A 17 6.20 2.58 7.22
C GLN A 17 7.61 2.36 7.77
N LYS A 18 7.88 1.20 8.40
CA LYS A 18 9.23 0.82 8.85
C LYS A 18 10.25 0.78 7.69
N LEU A 19 9.84 0.32 6.50
CA LEU A 19 10.69 0.39 5.29
C LEU A 19 10.99 1.85 4.95
N PHE A 20 9.96 2.68 4.87
CA PHE A 20 10.10 4.08 4.47
C PHE A 20 10.97 4.88 5.44
N HIS A 21 10.80 4.69 6.76
CA HIS A 21 11.68 5.29 7.77
C HIS A 21 13.13 4.82 7.63
N THR A 22 13.36 3.54 7.30
CA THR A 22 14.71 3.04 7.05
C THR A 22 15.31 3.70 5.80
N MET A 23 14.53 3.86 4.73
CA MET A 23 14.97 4.57 3.52
C MET A 23 15.35 6.03 3.82
N GLN A 24 14.56 6.74 4.64
CA GLN A 24 14.85 8.11 5.09
C GLN A 24 16.15 8.18 5.89
N ALA A 25 16.44 7.18 6.72
CA ALA A 25 17.67 7.14 7.53
C ALA A 25 18.93 6.83 6.70
N LEU A 26 18.79 6.10 5.59
CA LEU A 26 19.91 5.72 4.71
C LEU A 26 20.20 6.78 3.64
N GLY A 27 19.17 7.50 3.18
CA GLY A 27 19.25 8.35 2.00
C GLY A 27 19.55 9.83 2.30
N THR A 28 20.33 10.46 1.43
CA THR A 28 20.39 11.93 1.28
C THR A 28 19.73 12.42 -0.02
N GLY A 29 19.30 11.50 -0.88
CA GLY A 29 18.58 11.78 -2.13
C GLY A 29 17.12 11.34 -2.09
N SER A 30 16.41 11.46 -3.22
CA SER A 30 14.97 11.16 -3.28
C SER A 30 14.67 9.70 -3.00
N LEU A 31 13.54 9.47 -2.33
CA LEU A 31 13.01 8.14 -2.05
C LEU A 31 12.07 7.71 -3.17
N VAL A 32 12.25 6.48 -3.66
CA VAL A 32 11.46 5.94 -4.76
C VAL A 32 10.74 4.68 -4.32
N ALA A 33 9.42 4.63 -4.50
CA ALA A 33 8.65 3.40 -4.37
C ALA A 33 8.27 2.87 -5.75
N VAL A 34 8.74 1.66 -6.07
CA VAL A 34 8.26 0.87 -7.20
C VAL A 34 7.12 -0.01 -6.73
N THR A 35 5.94 0.20 -7.30
CA THR A 35 4.71 -0.47 -6.88
C THR A 35 3.85 -0.85 -8.07
N PHE A 36 2.69 -1.45 -7.81
CA PHE A 36 1.86 -2.07 -8.85
C PHE A 36 0.43 -1.51 -8.84
N GLU A 37 -0.13 -1.30 -10.04
CA GLU A 37 -1.51 -0.86 -10.26
C GLU A 37 -2.51 -1.91 -9.79
N ASN A 38 -2.27 -3.17 -10.17
CA ASN A 38 -3.01 -4.35 -9.76
C ASN A 38 -2.16 -5.26 -8.87
N HIS A 39 -2.81 -6.04 -8.02
CA HIS A 39 -2.08 -7.01 -7.19
C HIS A 39 -1.51 -8.12 -8.09
N PRO A 40 -0.21 -8.49 -7.96
CA PRO A 40 0.42 -9.50 -8.81
C PRO A 40 -0.36 -10.82 -8.90
N GLN A 41 -0.94 -11.26 -7.77
CA GLN A 41 -1.76 -12.46 -7.73
C GLN A 41 -3.00 -12.40 -8.64
N GLU A 42 -3.60 -11.23 -8.90
CA GLU A 42 -4.73 -11.12 -9.85
C GLU A 42 -4.32 -11.53 -11.27
N TYR A 43 -3.07 -11.28 -11.65
CA TYR A 43 -2.55 -11.70 -12.94
C TYR A 43 -2.48 -13.24 -13.04
N PHE A 44 -2.06 -13.91 -11.97
CA PHE A 44 -1.88 -15.36 -11.93
C PHE A 44 -3.18 -16.13 -11.72
N THR A 45 -4.05 -15.68 -10.82
CA THR A 45 -5.30 -16.37 -10.49
C THR A 45 -6.47 -15.95 -11.36
N LYS A 46 -6.38 -14.78 -12.02
CA LYS A 46 -7.50 -14.11 -12.70
C LYS A 46 -8.65 -13.73 -11.77
N GLU A 47 -8.46 -13.84 -10.46
CA GLU A 47 -9.42 -13.41 -9.44
C GLU A 47 -9.07 -12.01 -8.94
N LYS A 48 -10.10 -11.21 -8.67
CA LYS A 48 -9.93 -9.87 -8.12
C LYS A 48 -9.59 -9.93 -6.64
N ILE A 49 -8.61 -9.13 -6.22
CA ILE A 49 -8.26 -8.99 -4.81
C ILE A 49 -8.89 -7.70 -4.28
N PRO A 50 -9.63 -7.75 -3.16
CA PRO A 50 -10.20 -6.55 -2.54
C PRO A 50 -9.07 -5.76 -1.87
N LEU A 51 -8.36 -4.97 -2.66
CA LEU A 51 -7.32 -4.05 -2.20
C LEU A 51 -7.92 -3.02 -1.24
N LEU A 52 -7.17 -2.64 -0.22
CA LEU A 52 -7.57 -1.56 0.68
C LEU A 52 -7.56 -0.23 -0.07
N PHE A 53 -6.53 0.00 -0.90
CA PHE A 53 -6.32 1.28 -1.55
C PHE A 53 -6.62 1.27 -3.03
N THR A 54 -7.32 2.31 -3.49
CA THR A 54 -7.26 2.74 -4.88
C THR A 54 -5.84 3.22 -5.22
N PRO A 55 -5.43 3.21 -6.50
CA PRO A 55 -4.12 3.74 -6.89
C PRO A 55 -3.87 5.18 -6.41
N LYS A 56 -4.91 6.04 -6.44
CA LYS A 56 -4.84 7.41 -5.95
C LYS A 56 -4.59 7.46 -4.43
N THR A 57 -5.35 6.68 -3.65
CA THR A 57 -5.15 6.57 -2.19
C THR A 57 -3.75 6.08 -1.86
N LYS A 58 -3.25 5.08 -2.59
CA LYS A 58 -1.89 4.57 -2.43
C LYS A 58 -0.84 5.65 -2.67
N ILE A 59 -0.95 6.39 -3.77
CA ILE A 59 -0.03 7.49 -4.11
C ILE A 59 -0.02 8.56 -3.01
N HIS A 60 -1.20 8.95 -2.53
CA HIS A 60 -1.33 9.93 -1.47
C HIS A 60 -0.59 9.51 -0.20
N PHE A 61 -0.87 8.31 0.33
CA PHE A 61 -0.19 7.84 1.54
C PHE A 61 1.30 7.63 1.35
N LEU A 62 1.75 7.11 0.18
CA LEU A 62 3.19 6.99 -0.08
C LEU A 62 3.88 8.36 0.02
N ARG A 63 3.28 9.42 -0.53
CA ARG A 63 3.79 10.79 -0.42
C ARG A 63 3.79 11.32 1.01
N GLU A 64 2.74 11.04 1.79
CA GLU A 64 2.70 11.42 3.21
C GLU A 64 3.86 10.82 4.02
N TYR A 65 4.31 9.61 3.67
CA TYR A 65 5.49 8.98 4.29
C TYR A 65 6.82 9.36 3.61
N GLY A 66 6.86 10.47 2.87
CA GLY A 66 8.08 11.04 2.32
C GLY A 66 8.62 10.34 1.07
N ILE A 67 7.80 9.55 0.37
CA ILE A 67 8.19 9.01 -0.94
C ILE A 67 7.99 10.10 -2.01
N ASP A 68 9.09 10.57 -2.58
CA ASP A 68 9.09 11.64 -3.57
C ASP A 68 8.71 11.15 -4.98
N GLN A 69 9.14 9.93 -5.32
CA GLN A 69 8.98 9.35 -6.65
C GLN A 69 8.25 8.01 -6.54
N ILE A 70 7.19 7.83 -7.34
CA ILE A 70 6.39 6.62 -7.31
C ILE A 70 6.31 6.06 -8.72
N GLU A 71 6.92 4.90 -8.92
CA GLU A 71 6.81 4.15 -10.16
C GLU A 71 5.66 3.14 -10.00
N MET A 72 4.50 3.48 -10.55
CA MET A 72 3.33 2.61 -10.57
C MET A 72 3.36 1.77 -11.87
N LEU A 73 3.58 0.46 -11.75
CA LEU A 73 3.67 -0.45 -12.88
C LEU A 73 2.39 -1.28 -13.02
N PRO A 74 1.84 -1.48 -14.23
CA PRO A 74 0.87 -2.54 -14.45
C PRO A 74 1.57 -3.89 -14.26
N PHE A 75 1.01 -4.77 -13.43
CA PHE A 75 1.52 -6.14 -13.30
C PHE A 75 0.90 -7.00 -14.40
N ASP A 76 1.57 -6.99 -15.56
CA ASP A 76 1.16 -7.67 -16.79
C ASP A 76 2.13 -8.80 -17.19
N SER A 77 1.96 -9.33 -18.41
CA SER A 77 2.83 -10.39 -18.94
C SER A 77 4.29 -9.97 -19.06
N ALA A 78 4.57 -8.69 -19.34
CA ALA A 78 5.94 -8.20 -19.48
C ALA A 78 6.63 -8.19 -18.10
N ILE A 79 5.97 -7.66 -17.06
CA ILE A 79 6.51 -7.69 -15.70
C ILE A 79 6.59 -9.13 -15.15
N ALA A 80 5.57 -9.95 -15.35
CA ALA A 80 5.52 -11.31 -14.82
C ALA A 80 6.61 -12.24 -15.39
N ASN A 81 7.06 -11.99 -16.63
CA ASN A 81 8.09 -12.77 -17.30
C ASN A 81 9.50 -12.16 -17.22
N MET A 82 9.65 -10.98 -16.61
CA MET A 82 10.94 -10.30 -16.47
C MET A 82 11.74 -10.91 -15.32
N ASP A 83 12.97 -11.33 -15.55
CA ASP A 83 13.85 -11.79 -14.46
C ASP A 83 14.26 -10.61 -13.55
N TYR A 84 14.75 -10.94 -12.34
CA TYR A 84 15.05 -9.92 -11.32
C TYR A 84 16.25 -9.04 -11.68
N VAL A 85 17.20 -9.53 -12.49
CA VAL A 85 18.38 -8.76 -12.92
C VAL A 85 17.93 -7.69 -13.91
N THR A 86 17.22 -8.11 -14.97
CA THR A 86 16.65 -7.20 -15.97
C THR A 86 15.68 -6.20 -15.33
N PHE A 87 14.88 -6.64 -14.35
CA PHE A 87 13.99 -5.75 -13.62
C PHE A 87 14.76 -4.67 -12.86
N LEU A 88 15.80 -5.03 -12.10
CA LEU A 88 16.61 -4.05 -11.37
C LEU A 88 17.41 -3.14 -12.30
N ASP A 89 17.91 -3.65 -13.42
CA ASP A 89 18.61 -2.84 -14.43
C ASP A 89 17.69 -1.76 -15.00
N ARG A 90 16.46 -2.14 -15.38
CA ARG A 90 15.44 -1.18 -15.82
C ARG A 90 15.16 -0.11 -14.76
N ILE A 91 15.09 -0.48 -13.48
CA ILE A 91 14.87 0.47 -12.39
C ILE A 91 16.09 1.38 -12.21
N GLN A 92 17.31 0.83 -12.27
CA GLN A 92 18.56 1.58 -12.10
C GLN A 92 18.80 2.58 -13.24
N ASP A 93 18.45 2.20 -14.48
CA ASP A 93 18.53 3.08 -15.66
C ASP A 93 17.61 4.30 -15.52
N LYS A 94 16.41 4.08 -14.96
CA LYS A 94 15.43 5.16 -14.74
C LYS A 94 15.72 5.98 -13.48
N TYR A 95 16.16 5.32 -12.43
CA TYR A 95 16.41 5.89 -11.11
C TYR A 95 17.77 5.42 -10.59
N PRO A 96 18.88 6.11 -10.92
CA PRO A 96 20.18 5.74 -10.38
C PRO A 96 20.18 5.73 -8.85
N PHE A 97 20.40 4.55 -8.26
CA PHE A 97 20.24 4.31 -6.83
C PHE A 97 21.47 3.64 -6.21
N THR A 98 21.67 3.88 -4.91
CA THR A 98 22.75 3.29 -4.11
C THR A 98 22.24 2.32 -3.05
N SER A 99 20.94 2.34 -2.77
CA SER A 99 20.35 1.51 -1.72
C SER A 99 18.99 0.97 -2.15
N LEU A 100 18.77 -0.32 -1.93
CA LEU A 100 17.53 -1.04 -2.15
C LEU A 100 17.02 -1.56 -0.79
N VAL A 101 15.85 -1.12 -0.36
CA VAL A 101 15.24 -1.49 0.93
C VAL A 101 14.01 -2.36 0.68
N LEU A 102 14.01 -3.56 1.24
CA LEU A 102 12.98 -4.57 1.01
C LEU A 102 12.45 -5.15 2.32
N GLY A 103 11.19 -5.59 2.31
CA GLY A 103 10.65 -6.38 3.42
C GLY A 103 11.34 -7.75 3.51
N GLU A 104 11.43 -8.29 4.72
CA GLU A 104 11.94 -9.64 4.96
C GLU A 104 11.31 -10.68 4.02
N ASN A 105 12.16 -11.51 3.42
CA ASN A 105 11.78 -12.54 2.45
C ASN A 105 11.10 -12.01 1.17
N ALA A 106 11.17 -10.71 0.89
CA ALA A 106 10.69 -10.18 -0.38
C ALA A 106 11.49 -10.80 -1.53
N ALA A 107 10.75 -11.33 -2.51
CA ALA A 107 11.27 -11.91 -3.72
C ALA A 107 10.50 -11.37 -4.92
N PHE A 108 11.19 -11.21 -6.04
CA PHE A 108 10.64 -10.64 -7.27
C PHE A 108 11.35 -11.19 -8.50
N GLY A 109 10.94 -10.70 -9.68
CA GLY A 109 11.33 -11.27 -10.96
C GLY A 109 10.56 -12.55 -11.29
N LYS A 110 10.79 -13.07 -12.49
CA LYS A 110 10.12 -14.26 -13.02
C LYS A 110 10.23 -15.42 -12.04
N ASN A 111 9.08 -16.00 -11.71
CA ASN A 111 8.94 -17.09 -10.73
C ASN A 111 9.48 -16.76 -9.33
N ALA A 112 9.54 -15.48 -8.94
CA ALA A 112 10.09 -15.03 -7.66
C ALA A 112 11.53 -15.51 -7.39
N THR A 113 12.34 -15.59 -8.46
CA THR A 113 13.73 -16.10 -8.39
C THR A 113 14.72 -15.09 -7.80
N GLY A 114 14.37 -13.81 -7.73
CA GLY A 114 15.12 -12.78 -7.02
C GLY A 114 14.98 -12.93 -5.50
N LEU A 115 15.53 -14.02 -4.97
CA LEU A 115 15.56 -14.32 -3.54
C LEU A 115 16.57 -13.44 -2.80
N PRO A 116 16.45 -13.25 -1.48
CA PRO A 116 17.33 -12.37 -0.72
C PRO A 116 18.82 -12.55 -0.97
N HIS A 117 19.31 -13.79 -0.94
CA HIS A 117 20.73 -14.06 -1.19
C HIS A 117 21.19 -13.63 -2.60
N ALA A 118 20.37 -13.88 -3.62
CA ALA A 118 20.68 -13.56 -5.00
C ALA A 118 20.68 -12.05 -5.24
N VAL A 119 19.69 -11.34 -4.68
CA VAL A 119 19.59 -9.87 -4.79
C VAL A 119 20.73 -9.18 -4.05
N MET A 120 21.11 -9.66 -2.86
CA MET A 120 22.27 -9.12 -2.13
C MET A 120 23.57 -9.31 -2.92
N GLU A 121 23.77 -10.47 -3.53
CA GLU A 121 24.97 -10.73 -4.33
C GLU A 121 25.01 -9.87 -5.60
N LEU A 122 23.86 -9.71 -6.27
CA LEU A 122 23.73 -8.79 -7.39
C LEU A 122 24.05 -7.33 -6.99
N GLY A 123 23.60 -6.89 -5.82
CA GLY A 123 23.90 -5.55 -5.29
C GLY A 123 25.40 -5.30 -5.14
N LYS A 124 26.15 -6.27 -4.58
CA LYS A 124 27.62 -6.19 -4.51
C LYS A 124 28.28 -6.05 -5.88
N GLN A 125 27.78 -6.78 -6.87
CA GLN A 125 28.31 -6.76 -8.24
C GLN A 125 28.01 -5.43 -8.94
N LYS A 126 26.84 -4.84 -8.69
CA LYS A 126 26.36 -3.61 -9.33
C LYS A 126 26.64 -2.32 -8.56
N GLY A 127 27.17 -2.41 -7.33
CA GLY A 127 27.58 -1.27 -6.52
C GLY A 127 26.44 -0.59 -5.76
N PHE A 128 25.40 -1.33 -5.37
CA PHE A 128 24.35 -0.83 -4.47
C PHE A 128 24.16 -1.76 -3.26
N GLU A 129 23.76 -1.19 -2.14
CA GLU A 129 23.47 -1.93 -0.91
C GLU A 129 22.03 -2.44 -0.91
N VAL A 130 21.82 -3.63 -0.32
CA VAL A 130 20.50 -4.23 -0.17
C VAL A 130 20.20 -4.44 1.30
N HIS A 131 19.08 -3.87 1.76
CA HIS A 131 18.65 -3.86 3.15
C HIS A 131 17.33 -4.62 3.28
N TYR A 132 17.37 -5.78 3.93
CA TYR A 132 16.16 -6.55 4.25
C TYR A 132 15.67 -6.23 5.66
N ILE A 133 14.46 -5.70 5.76
CA ILE A 133 13.90 -5.21 7.02
C ILE A 133 12.99 -6.28 7.64
N PRO A 134 13.24 -6.73 8.88
CA PRO A 134 12.41 -7.71 9.56
C PRO A 134 10.96 -7.27 9.63
N LYS A 135 10.05 -8.24 9.47
CA LYS A 135 8.62 -8.00 9.63
C LYS A 135 8.32 -7.39 10.99
N LEU A 136 7.29 -6.56 11.04
CA LEU A 136 6.81 -5.99 12.29
C LEU A 136 5.76 -6.92 12.89
N GLU A 137 5.87 -7.19 14.18
CA GLU A 137 4.84 -7.88 14.95
C GLU A 137 4.20 -6.93 15.95
N LEU A 138 2.88 -7.00 16.06
CA LEU A 138 2.10 -6.29 17.07
C LEU A 138 1.08 -7.28 17.65
N ASP A 139 0.98 -7.33 18.98
CA ASP A 139 0.14 -8.31 19.69
C ASP A 139 0.40 -9.76 19.23
N ARG A 140 1.67 -10.13 19.02
CA ARG A 140 2.12 -11.45 18.52
C ARG A 140 1.60 -11.82 17.12
N THR A 141 1.09 -10.85 16.37
CA THR A 141 0.63 -11.04 14.99
C THR A 141 1.49 -10.21 14.05
N VAL A 142 1.90 -10.83 12.94
CA VAL A 142 2.66 -10.15 11.89
C VAL A 142 1.79 -9.13 11.18
N VAL A 143 2.21 -7.86 11.23
CA VAL A 143 1.56 -6.76 10.52
C VAL A 143 1.76 -6.90 9.01
N SER A 144 0.68 -7.20 8.28
CA SER A 144 0.74 -7.46 6.83
C SER A 144 -0.53 -7.01 6.10
N SER A 145 -0.44 -6.79 4.78
CA SER A 145 -1.60 -6.47 3.94
C SER A 145 -2.73 -7.51 4.03
N THR A 146 -2.41 -8.78 4.25
CA THR A 146 -3.42 -9.84 4.44
C THR A 146 -4.17 -9.66 5.76
N GLU A 147 -3.46 -9.40 6.86
CA GLU A 147 -4.08 -9.14 8.16
C GLU A 147 -4.96 -7.88 8.09
N VAL A 148 -4.45 -6.77 7.56
CA VAL A 148 -5.21 -5.53 7.49
C VAL A 148 -6.45 -5.64 6.58
N ARG A 149 -6.37 -6.40 5.49
CA ARG A 149 -7.56 -6.71 4.67
C ARG A 149 -8.58 -7.55 5.43
N SER A 150 -8.14 -8.52 6.25
CA SER A 150 -9.05 -9.31 7.08
C SER A 150 -9.77 -8.43 8.09
N LEU A 151 -9.03 -7.58 8.81
CA LEU A 151 -9.61 -6.66 9.79
C LEU A 151 -10.59 -5.68 9.16
N ALA A 152 -10.27 -5.13 7.98
CA ALA A 152 -11.18 -4.26 7.23
C ALA A 152 -12.45 -5.00 6.80
N LYS A 153 -12.31 -6.24 6.30
CA LYS A 153 -13.45 -7.09 5.90
C LYS A 153 -14.33 -7.46 7.08
N GLU A 154 -13.74 -7.66 8.26
CA GLU A 154 -14.44 -7.94 9.51
C GLU A 154 -14.98 -6.68 10.20
N CYS A 155 -14.73 -5.49 9.63
CA CYS A 155 -15.13 -4.20 10.20
C CYS A 155 -14.56 -3.97 11.61
N ARG A 156 -13.33 -4.41 11.85
CA ARG A 156 -12.59 -4.22 13.11
C ARG A 156 -11.66 -3.01 12.98
N PHE A 157 -12.21 -1.82 12.77
CA PHE A 157 -11.43 -0.63 12.42
C PHE A 157 -10.50 -0.21 13.57
N SER A 158 -10.90 -0.36 14.83
CA SER A 158 -10.04 -0.06 15.98
C SER A 158 -8.74 -0.89 15.99
N GLU A 159 -8.80 -2.13 15.52
CA GLU A 159 -7.63 -3.00 15.40
C GLU A 159 -6.85 -2.72 14.13
N LEU A 160 -7.57 -2.51 13.01
CA LEU A 160 -6.98 -2.07 11.76
C LEU A 160 -6.12 -0.81 11.95
N GLU A 161 -6.65 0.20 12.64
CA GLU A 161 -5.96 1.45 12.92
C GLU A 161 -4.67 1.24 13.73
N LYS A 162 -4.65 0.30 14.67
CA LYS A 162 -3.42 -0.09 15.39
C LYS A 162 -2.38 -0.68 14.44
N ARG A 163 -2.79 -1.46 13.43
CA ARG A 163 -1.88 -2.02 12.40
C ARG A 163 -1.44 -0.98 11.37
N LEU A 164 -2.26 0.05 11.16
CA LEU A 164 -1.98 1.16 10.25
C LEU A 164 -1.20 2.29 10.91
N GLY A 165 -1.19 2.40 12.23
CA GLY A 165 -0.59 3.54 12.95
C GLY A 165 -1.33 4.86 12.76
N ARG A 166 -2.53 4.82 12.18
CA ARG A 166 -3.36 5.98 11.82
C ARG A 166 -4.82 5.56 11.62
N PRO A 167 -5.77 6.52 11.62
CA PRO A 167 -7.14 6.26 11.22
C PRO A 167 -7.22 5.61 9.84
N PHE A 168 -8.10 4.63 9.65
CA PHE A 168 -8.31 4.07 8.32
C PHE A 168 -9.05 5.10 7.47
N GLY A 169 -8.49 5.40 6.30
CA GLY A 169 -9.14 6.30 5.38
C GLY A 169 -8.74 6.07 3.93
N LEU A 170 -9.62 6.50 3.04
CA LEU A 170 -9.49 6.33 1.59
C LEU A 170 -9.78 7.64 0.89
N LEU A 171 -9.09 7.92 -0.22
CA LEU A 171 -9.52 9.03 -1.07
C LEU A 171 -10.84 8.67 -1.73
N TYR A 172 -11.84 9.49 -1.47
CA TYR A 172 -13.16 9.39 -2.04
C TYR A 172 -13.19 10.17 -3.36
N GLU A 173 -13.50 9.47 -4.45
CA GLU A 173 -13.97 10.10 -5.67
C GLU A 173 -15.45 9.75 -5.82
N LYS A 174 -16.25 10.75 -6.18
CA LYS A 174 -17.73 10.72 -6.22
C LYS A 174 -18.36 9.51 -6.92
N GLU A 175 -17.59 8.76 -7.71
CA GLU A 175 -18.03 7.63 -8.53
C GLU A 175 -17.46 6.26 -8.10
N THR A 176 -16.54 6.17 -7.13
CA THR A 176 -15.89 4.90 -6.75
C THR A 176 -15.81 4.71 -5.23
N THR A 177 -16.95 4.49 -4.58
CA THR A 177 -16.98 4.06 -3.16
C THR A 177 -16.64 2.57 -3.08
N PRO A 178 -15.69 2.13 -2.22
CA PRO A 178 -15.46 0.72 -2.01
C PRO A 178 -16.72 0.02 -1.47
N LEU A 179 -16.91 -1.23 -1.86
CA LEU A 179 -17.93 -2.12 -1.29
C LEU A 179 -17.50 -2.49 0.13
N LEU A 180 -17.89 -1.68 1.12
CA LEU A 180 -17.85 -2.09 2.51
C LEU A 180 -18.90 -3.20 2.72
N PRO A 181 -18.64 -4.17 3.62
CA PRO A 181 -19.66 -5.12 4.06
C PRO A 181 -20.91 -4.39 4.57
N ALA A 182 -22.03 -5.11 4.67
CA ALA A 182 -23.19 -4.55 5.35
C ALA A 182 -22.83 -4.28 6.82
N GLY A 183 -22.90 -3.02 7.23
CA GLY A 183 -22.51 -2.56 8.56
C GLY A 183 -22.86 -1.10 8.76
N GLU A 184 -22.86 -0.66 10.01
CA GLU A 184 -22.98 0.75 10.39
C GLU A 184 -21.59 1.30 10.62
N TYR A 185 -21.26 2.41 9.97
CA TYR A 185 -19.94 3.05 10.06
C TYR A 185 -20.09 4.55 10.32
N GLU A 186 -19.27 5.09 11.21
CA GLU A 186 -19.09 6.54 11.30
C GLU A 186 -18.07 6.97 10.24
N VAL A 187 -18.44 7.99 9.48
CA VAL A 187 -17.68 8.45 8.32
C VAL A 187 -17.38 9.94 8.44
N THR A 188 -16.10 10.31 8.42
CA THR A 188 -15.67 11.72 8.48
C THR A 188 -14.89 12.10 7.22
N ILE A 189 -15.21 13.25 6.63
CA ILE A 189 -14.49 13.81 5.48
C ILE A 189 -13.46 14.83 6.02
N ALA A 190 -12.19 14.67 5.69
CA ALA A 190 -11.15 15.64 6.05
C ALA A 190 -11.24 16.89 5.14
N GLU A 191 -11.20 18.10 5.71
CA GLU A 191 -11.47 19.35 4.97
C GLU A 191 -10.38 19.74 3.94
N SER A 192 -9.17 19.20 4.05
CA SER A 192 -8.04 19.56 3.20
C SER A 192 -7.88 18.68 1.96
N ILE A 193 -8.48 17.49 1.97
CA ILE A 193 -8.39 16.44 0.94
C ILE A 193 -9.63 15.55 1.11
N ASP A 194 -10.33 15.15 0.04
CA ASP A 194 -11.50 14.26 0.06
C ASP A 194 -11.17 12.85 0.60
N ILE A 195 -10.72 12.73 1.85
CA ILE A 195 -10.39 11.48 2.54
C ILE A 195 -11.56 11.11 3.42
N LEU A 196 -12.07 9.89 3.20
CA LEU A 196 -13.13 9.27 3.97
C LEU A 196 -12.52 8.45 5.10
N HIS A 197 -12.67 8.88 6.35
CA HIS A 197 -12.29 8.09 7.53
C HIS A 197 -13.43 7.16 7.95
N ILE A 198 -13.13 5.95 8.39
CA ILE A 198 -14.13 4.92 8.76
C ILE A 198 -13.78 4.34 10.14
N ASN A 199 -14.73 4.30 11.09
CA ASN A 199 -14.51 3.79 12.45
C ASN A 199 -15.67 2.89 13.00
N ASP A 200 -15.48 2.32 14.21
CA ASP A 200 -16.36 1.32 14.86
C ASP A 200 -17.53 1.86 15.73
N LYS A 201 -17.76 3.18 15.84
CA LYS A 201 -18.75 3.74 16.80
C LYS A 201 -20.20 3.79 16.23
N ARG A 202 -21.23 3.46 17.06
CA ARG A 202 -22.69 3.61 16.75
C ARG A 202 -23.20 5.02 17.17
N ARG A 203 -24.18 5.73 16.56
CA ARG A 203 -25.58 5.43 16.11
C ARG A 203 -26.15 6.53 15.17
N MET A 204 -27.05 6.18 14.23
CA MET A 204 -28.47 6.62 14.18
C MET A 204 -29.31 5.77 13.19
N HIS A 205 -30.58 5.52 13.56
CA HIS A 205 -31.53 4.63 12.87
C HIS A 205 -31.82 5.01 11.40
N PHE A 206 -31.89 4.02 10.53
CA PHE A 206 -32.69 4.08 9.31
C PHE A 206 -33.62 2.87 9.26
N GLN A 207 -34.93 3.12 9.37
CA GLN A 207 -35.90 2.18 8.83
C GLN A 207 -35.78 2.25 7.30
N ASP A 208 -35.78 1.07 6.69
CA ASP A 208 -35.69 0.78 5.27
C ASP A 208 -34.29 0.86 4.63
N SER A 209 -33.85 -0.32 4.19
CA SER A 209 -32.68 -0.56 3.37
C SER A 209 -32.68 0.29 2.09
N TYR A 210 -31.73 1.21 1.94
CA TYR A 210 -31.47 1.89 0.67
C TYR A 210 -29.97 2.05 0.38
N PRO A 211 -29.56 2.07 -0.90
CA PRO A 211 -28.16 2.24 -1.29
C PRO A 211 -27.67 3.63 -0.87
N LEU A 212 -26.41 3.70 -0.42
CA LEU A 212 -25.69 4.95 -0.14
C LEU A 212 -25.62 5.82 -1.41
N TYR A 213 -26.62 6.67 -1.60
CA TYR A 213 -26.58 7.77 -2.55
C TYR A 213 -25.99 9.00 -1.84
N SER A 214 -24.81 9.42 -2.32
CA SER A 214 -24.24 10.78 -2.28
C SER A 214 -24.29 11.58 -0.95
N PRO A 215 -23.13 11.87 -0.33
CA PRO A 215 -23.00 12.78 0.83
C PRO A 215 -23.49 14.23 0.56
N VAL A 216 -23.64 14.64 -0.70
CA VAL A 216 -24.08 15.99 -1.07
C VAL A 216 -25.54 16.26 -0.64
N GLU A 217 -26.37 15.23 -0.47
CA GLU A 217 -27.74 15.40 0.02
C GLU A 217 -27.83 15.52 1.55
N PHE A 218 -26.80 15.09 2.28
CA PHE A 218 -26.76 15.19 3.73
C PHE A 218 -26.43 16.62 4.22
N ILE A 219 -25.54 17.32 3.51
CA ILE A 219 -25.13 18.70 3.87
C ILE A 219 -26.19 19.74 3.47
N ARG A 220 -27.02 19.47 2.45
CA ARG A 220 -28.05 20.42 2.00
C ARG A 220 -29.30 20.50 2.88
N ARG A 221 -29.42 19.65 3.90
CA ARG A 221 -30.57 19.63 4.83
C ARG A 221 -30.24 20.16 6.24
N LEU A 222 -29.05 20.73 6.43
CA LEU A 222 -28.66 21.42 7.67
C LEU A 222 -28.52 22.95 7.50
N SER A 223 -29.21 23.51 6.51
CA SER A 223 -29.49 24.94 6.38
C SER A 223 -30.98 25.16 6.14
#